data_AF-A0A6N6PYT7-F1
#
_entry.id   AF-A0A6N6PYT7-F1
#
_cell.length_a   1.000
_cell.length_b   1.000
_cell.length_c   1.000
_cell.angle_alpha   90.00
_cell.angle_beta   90.00
_cell.angle_gamma   90.00
#
_symmetry.space_group_name_H-M   'P 1'
#
loop_
_entity.id
_entity.type
_entity.pdbx_description
1 polymer ?
#
loop_
_entity_poly.entity_id
_entity_poly.type
_entity_poly.pdbx_seq_one_letter_code
_entity_poly.pdbx_strand_id
1 'polypeptide(L)'
;MNLPPLIITTQSIFFRIFTILCALFLLDPLLKKNAHAEVNAHSHNDYEQSRPLFEALERGFGSVEADVFLVQGRLLIGHSVQSLKPHRTLESMYLDPLR
;
A
#
# COMPACT_ATOMS: atom_id res chain seq x y z
N MET A 1 23.06 30.99 49.65
CA MET A 1 22.78 29.55 49.46
C MET A 1 23.22 29.17 48.07
N ASN A 2 24.38 28.53 47.93
CA ASN A 2 24.91 28.12 46.64
C ASN A 2 24.38 26.71 46.33
N LEU A 3 23.64 26.55 45.23
CA LEU A 3 23.26 25.24 44.72
C LEU A 3 24.52 24.48 44.29
N PRO A 4 24.66 23.17 44.59
CA PRO A 4 25.80 22.41 44.14
C PRO A 4 25.83 22.34 42.60
N PRO A 5 27.02 22.31 41.97
CA PRO A 5 27.10 22.16 40.54
C PRO A 5 26.48 20.82 40.14
N LEU A 6 25.68 20.84 39.07
CA LEU A 6 25.09 19.63 38.51
C LEU A 6 26.22 18.79 37.89
N ILE A 7 26.82 17.90 38.66
CA ILE A 7 27.85 16.98 38.18
C ILE A 7 27.15 15.91 37.34
N ILE A 8 27.02 16.19 36.05
CA ILE A 8 26.58 15.20 35.08
C ILE A 8 27.75 14.24 34.87
N THR A 9 27.68 13.06 35.47
CA THR A 9 28.72 12.04 35.35
C THR A 9 28.67 11.39 33.96
N THR A 10 29.82 10.96 33.45
CA THR A 10 29.93 10.26 32.14
C THR A 10 29.00 9.06 32.04
N GLN A 11 28.72 8.38 33.16
CA GLN A 11 27.74 7.28 33.22
C GLN A 11 26.29 7.74 33.02
N SER A 12 25.91 8.92 33.53
CA SER A 12 24.57 9.48 33.31
C SER A 12 24.35 9.88 31.85
N ILE A 13 25.39 10.41 31.19
CA ILE A 13 25.37 10.75 29.76
C ILE A 13 25.22 9.47 28.94
N PHE A 14 26.01 8.44 29.23
CA PHE A 14 25.94 7.15 28.56
C PHE A 14 24.56 6.51 28.69
N PHE A 15 23.97 6.51 29.89
CA PHE A 15 22.64 5.95 30.11
C PHE A 15 21.56 6.69 29.32
N ARG A 16 21.60 8.02 29.28
CA ARG A 16 20.66 8.84 28.49
C ARG A 16 20.79 8.58 26.99
N ILE A 17 22.02 8.50 26.48
CA ILE A 17 22.29 8.17 25.08
C ILE A 17 21.76 6.77 24.76
N PHE A 18 22.04 5.79 25.62
CA PHE A 18 21.55 4.41 25.45
C PHE A 18 20.03 4.35 25.44
N THR A 19 19.34 5.05 26.35
CA THR A 19 17.87 5.09 26.37
C THR A 19 17.30 5.75 25.11
N ILE A 20 17.90 6.83 24.61
CA ILE A 20 17.48 7.48 23.37
C ILE A 20 17.69 6.55 22.18
N LEU A 21 18.83 5.87 22.09
CA LEU A 21 19.12 4.91 21.02
C LEU A 21 18.17 3.71 21.06
N CYS A 22 17.87 3.16 22.24
CA CYS A 22 16.86 2.11 22.39
C CYS A 22 15.47 2.61 21.98
N ALA A 23 15.06 3.81 22.40
CA ALA A 23 13.78 4.38 22.00
C ALA A 23 13.69 4.57 20.48
N LEU A 24 14.74 5.08 19.84
CA LEU A 24 14.82 5.23 18.38
C LEU A 24 14.74 3.88 17.65
N PHE A 25 15.42 2.85 18.16
CA PHE A 25 15.35 1.48 17.60
C PHE A 25 13.96 0.85 17.75
N LEU A 26 13.23 1.20 18.81
CA LEU A 26 11.86 0.75 19.05
C LEU A 26 10.80 1.51 18.21
N LEU A 27 11.14 2.69 17.66
CA LEU A 27 10.25 3.43 16.74
C LEU A 27 10.29 2.92 15.29
N ASP A 28 11.31 2.15 14.91
CA ASP A 28 11.52 1.64 13.54
C ASP A 28 10.35 0.79 12.97
N PRO A 29 9.77 -0.18 13.70
CA PRO A 29 8.65 -0.96 13.20
C PRO A 29 7.34 -0.16 13.03
N LEU A 30 7.23 1.03 13.64
CA LEU A 30 6.08 1.92 13.46
C LEU A 30 6.19 2.78 12.18
N LEU A 31 7.42 3.10 11.76
CA LEU A 31 7.70 3.84 10.52
C LEU A 31 7.60 2.97 9.26
N LYS A 32 7.81 1.66 9.39
CA LYS A 32 7.78 0.69 8.28
C LYS A 32 6.39 0.22 7.84
N LYS A 33 5.33 0.97 8.16
CA LYS A 33 3.95 0.53 7.95
C LYS A 33 3.44 0.64 6.50
N ASN A 34 4.19 1.27 5.60
CA ASN A 34 3.70 1.59 4.24
C ASN A 34 4.65 1.19 3.10
N ALA A 35 5.75 0.49 3.39
CA ALA A 35 6.52 -0.14 2.32
C ALA A 35 5.80 -1.43 1.96
N HIS A 36 4.80 -1.35 1.07
CA HIS A 36 4.44 -2.53 0.29
C HIS A 36 5.76 -2.96 -0.35
N ALA A 37 6.31 -4.10 0.08
CA ALA A 37 7.38 -4.73 -0.67
C ALA A 37 6.82 -4.85 -2.08
N GLU A 38 7.42 -4.13 -3.03
CA GLU A 38 6.93 -4.06 -4.39
C GLU A 38 6.91 -5.50 -4.91
N VAL A 39 5.74 -6.13 -4.81
CA VAL A 39 5.58 -7.48 -5.29
C VAL A 39 5.57 -7.30 -6.78
N ASN A 40 6.62 -7.79 -7.45
CA ASN A 40 6.66 -7.87 -8.90
C ASN A 40 5.67 -8.96 -9.37
N ALA A 41 4.40 -8.73 -9.03
CA ALA A 41 3.25 -9.57 -9.32
C ALA A 41 2.26 -8.73 -10.14
N HIS A 42 1.63 -9.45 -11.05
CA HIS A 42 0.66 -8.92 -11.99
C HIS A 42 -0.66 -9.67 -11.78
N SER A 43 -1.76 -8.93 -11.61
CA SER A 43 -3.10 -9.51 -11.46
C SER A 43 -3.66 -9.82 -12.86
N HIS A 44 -3.39 -11.03 -13.34
CA HIS A 44 -3.90 -11.52 -14.62
C HIS A 44 -5.42 -11.70 -14.52
N ASN A 45 -6.16 -11.24 -15.53
CA ASN A 45 -7.63 -11.21 -15.54
C ASN A 45 -8.23 -10.65 -14.25
N ASP A 46 -7.75 -9.48 -13.81
CA ASP A 46 -8.15 -8.89 -12.52
C ASP A 46 -9.68 -8.68 -12.40
N TYR A 47 -10.36 -8.51 -13.53
CA TYR A 47 -11.82 -8.40 -13.62
C TYR A 47 -12.60 -9.66 -13.22
N GLU A 48 -11.93 -10.79 -13.00
CA GLU A 48 -12.53 -12.01 -12.41
C GLU A 48 -12.39 -12.08 -10.88
N GLN A 49 -11.66 -11.15 -10.25
CA GLN A 49 -11.58 -11.06 -8.79
C GLN A 49 -12.89 -10.54 -8.19
N SER A 50 -13.08 -10.75 -6.88
CA SER A 50 -14.31 -10.32 -6.19
C SER A 50 -14.36 -8.80 -6.02
N ARG A 51 -13.21 -8.18 -5.72
CA ARG A 51 -13.01 -6.73 -5.73
C ARG A 51 -11.85 -6.39 -6.67
N PRO A 52 -12.12 -6.30 -7.99
CA PRO A 52 -11.12 -5.86 -8.97
C PRO A 52 -10.44 -4.56 -8.52
N LEU A 53 -9.19 -4.38 -8.92
CA LEU A 53 -8.27 -3.33 -8.47
C LEU A 53 -7.89 -3.38 -6.99
N PHE A 54 -8.87 -3.38 -6.07
CA PHE A 54 -8.59 -3.28 -4.65
C PHE A 54 -7.89 -4.50 -4.08
N GLU A 55 -8.25 -5.72 -4.49
CA GLU A 55 -7.52 -6.90 -4.02
C GLU A 55 -6.05 -6.88 -4.49
N ALA A 56 -5.80 -6.42 -5.71
CA ALA A 56 -4.43 -6.28 -6.22
C ALA A 56 -3.64 -5.23 -5.43
N LEU A 57 -4.26 -4.06 -5.16
CA LEU A 57 -3.65 -3.00 -4.36
C LEU A 57 -3.39 -3.42 -2.91
N GLU A 58 -4.37 -4.06 -2.26
CA GLU A 58 -4.24 -4.57 -0.88
C GLU A 58 -3.11 -5.61 -0.77
N ARG A 59 -2.89 -6.40 -1.84
CA ARG A 59 -1.80 -7.37 -1.95
C ARG A 59 -0.47 -6.76 -2.42
N GLY A 60 -0.42 -5.46 -2.72
CA GLY A 60 0.80 -4.77 -3.17
C GLY A 60 1.26 -5.15 -4.57
N PHE A 61 0.34 -5.56 -5.46
CA PHE A 61 0.66 -5.87 -6.84
C PHE A 61 1.01 -4.60 -7.61
N GLY A 62 2.06 -4.65 -8.44
CA GLY A 62 2.50 -3.50 -9.22
C GLY A 62 1.66 -3.23 -10.47
N SER A 63 0.86 -4.21 -10.93
CA SER A 63 0.03 -4.06 -12.13
C SER A 63 -1.17 -5.02 -12.15
N VAL A 64 -2.17 -4.69 -12.98
CA VAL A 64 -3.38 -5.48 -13.22
C VAL A 64 -3.68 -5.54 -14.72
N GLU A 65 -4.39 -6.58 -15.16
CA GLU A 65 -4.87 -6.75 -16.53
C GLU A 65 -6.36 -6.43 -16.65
N ALA A 66 -6.72 -5.74 -17.73
CA ALA A 66 -8.10 -5.49 -18.10
C ALA A 66 -8.27 -5.58 -19.62
N ASP A 67 -8.98 -6.59 -20.10
CA ASP A 67 -9.28 -6.78 -21.53
C ASP A 67 -10.46 -5.89 -21.93
N VAL A 68 -10.21 -4.86 -22.74
CA VAL A 68 -11.20 -3.81 -23.06
C VAL A 68 -11.78 -3.96 -24.46
N PHE A 69 -13.11 -3.94 -24.57
CA PHE A 69 -13.85 -3.97 -25.83
C PHE A 69 -14.75 -2.74 -25.97
N LEU A 70 -14.70 -2.07 -27.13
CA LEU A 70 -15.63 -0.98 -27.45
C LEU A 70 -16.94 -1.55 -28.02
N VAL A 71 -18.04 -1.42 -27.27
CA VAL A 71 -19.36 -1.89 -27.69
C VAL A 71 -20.38 -0.78 -27.47
N GLN A 72 -21.02 -0.33 -28.56
CA GLN A 72 -22.07 0.70 -28.53
C GLN A 72 -21.65 1.96 -27.75
N GLY A 73 -20.40 2.41 -27.94
CA GLY A 73 -19.86 3.60 -27.27
C GLY A 73 -19.44 3.39 -25.81
N ARG A 74 -19.48 2.16 -25.29
CA ARG A 74 -19.04 1.82 -23.92
C ARG A 74 -17.81 0.92 -23.96
N LEU A 75 -16.90 1.11 -23.02
CA LEU A 75 -15.73 0.26 -22.82
C LEU A 75 -16.09 -0.87 -21.85
N LEU A 76 -16.37 -2.05 -22.40
CA LEU A 76 -16.69 -3.26 -21.64
C LEU A 76 -15.43 -4.07 -21.33
N ILE A 77 -15.46 -4.82 -20.24
CA ILE A 77 -14.36 -5.68 -19.80
C ILE A 77 -14.73 -7.17 -19.92
N GLY A 78 -13.81 -7.99 -20.42
CA GLY A 78 -13.89 -9.46 -20.34
C GLY A 78 -12.96 -10.15 -21.32
N HIS A 79 -12.65 -11.42 -21.07
CA HIS A 79 -11.67 -12.18 -21.85
C HIS A 79 -11.99 -12.31 -23.36
N SER A 80 -13.27 -12.28 -23.73
CA SER A 80 -13.71 -12.38 -25.13
C SER A 80 -15.03 -11.64 -25.33
N VAL A 81 -15.37 -11.39 -26.59
CA VAL A 81 -16.65 -10.74 -26.94
C VAL A 81 -17.86 -11.51 -26.37
N GLN A 82 -17.77 -12.84 -26.29
CA GLN A 82 -18.83 -13.70 -25.77
C GLN A 82 -18.98 -13.64 -24.25
N SER A 83 -17.94 -13.25 -23.51
CA SER A 83 -17.98 -13.14 -22.05
C SER A 83 -18.40 -11.75 -21.55
N LEU A 84 -18.56 -10.78 -22.46
CA LEU A 84 -18.93 -9.42 -22.12
C LEU A 84 -20.28 -9.34 -21.42
N LYS A 85 -20.30 -8.57 -20.32
CA LYS A 85 -21.52 -8.27 -19.57
C LYS A 85 -21.79 -6.77 -19.66
N PRO A 86 -23.03 -6.33 -19.96
CA PRO A 86 -23.35 -4.90 -20.13
C PRO A 86 -23.06 -4.01 -18.91
N HIS A 87 -22.93 -4.60 -17.71
CA HIS A 87 -22.64 -3.89 -16.46
C HIS A 87 -21.15 -3.94 -16.07
N ARG A 88 -20.30 -4.72 -16.75
CA ARG A 88 -18.86 -4.78 -16.51
C ARG A 88 -18.16 -3.79 -17.43
N THR A 89 -18.14 -2.50 -17.06
CA THR A 89 -17.40 -1.48 -17.82
C THR A 89 -16.06 -1.16 -17.17
N LEU A 90 -15.12 -0.62 -17.95
CA LEU A 90 -13.87 -0.08 -17.41
C LEU A 90 -14.16 0.96 -16.32
N GLU A 91 -15.14 1.84 -16.56
CA GLU A 91 -15.53 2.87 -15.60
C GLU A 91 -16.03 2.25 -14.29
N SER A 92 -17.03 1.36 -14.35
CA SER A 92 -17.67 0.80 -13.15
C SER A 92 -16.74 -0.12 -12.34
N MET A 93 -15.78 -0.77 -13.00
CA MET A 93 -14.89 -1.74 -12.36
C MET A 93 -13.57 -1.13 -11.88
N TYR A 94 -13.06 -0.08 -12.52
CA TYR A 94 -11.71 0.44 -12.25
C TYR A 94 -11.64 1.94 -11.97
N LEU A 95 -12.56 2.76 -12.50
CA LEU A 95 -12.49 4.22 -12.36
C LEU A 95 -13.42 4.76 -11.28
N ASP A 96 -14.69 4.33 -11.26
CA ASP A 96 -15.64 4.68 -10.21
C ASP A 96 -15.16 4.32 -8.81
N PRO A 97 -14.51 3.15 -8.59
CA PRO A 97 -13.96 2.82 -7.27
C PRO A 97 -12.85 3.77 -6.78
N LEU A 98 -12.24 4.57 -7.67
CA LEU A 98 -11.17 5.51 -7.34
C LEU A 98 -11.66 6.95 -7.09
N ARG A 99 -12.95 7.22 -7.30
CA ARG A 99 -13.55 8.55 -7.12
C ARG A 99 -13.85 8.87 -5.66
#